data_AF-A0A380TEX7-F1
#
_entry.id   AF-A0A380TEX7-F1
#
_cell.length_a   1.000
_cell.length_b   1.000
_cell.length_c   1.000
_cell.angle_alpha   90.00
_cell.angle_beta   90.00
_cell.angle_gamma   90.00
#
_symmetry.space_group_name_H-M   'P 1'
#
loop_
_entity.id
_entity.type
_entity.pdbx_description
1 polymer ?
#
loop_
_entity_poly.entity_id
_entity_poly.type
_entity_poly.pdbx_seq_one_letter_code
_entity_poly.pdbx_strand_id
1 'polypeptide(L)' 'MCELAEHEPVNPAAIRYINRLSDHLFVLARFENEKGQRDVLWVPGGNR' A
#
# COMPACT_ATOMS: atom_id res chain seq x y z
N MET A 1 -6.06 -10.38 -5.77
CA MET A 1 -6.86 -10.74 -4.58
C MET A 1 -8.32 -10.37 -4.76
N CYS A 2 -8.66 -9.12 -5.10
CA CYS A 2 -10.06 -8.72 -5.36
C CYS A 2 -10.68 -9.50 -6.52
N GLU A 3 -10.05 -9.50 -7.69
CA GLU A 3 -10.50 -10.25 -8.88
C GLU A 3 -10.77 -11.74 -8.60
N LEU A 4 -9.84 -12.41 -7.92
CA LEU A 4 -10.00 -13.83 -7.56
C LEU A 4 -11.16 -14.05 -6.57
N ALA A 5 -11.34 -13.14 -5.62
CA ALA A 5 -12.39 -13.24 -4.61
C ALA A 5 -13.80 -12.99 -5.16
N GLU A 6 -13.91 -12.41 -6.36
CA GLU A 6 -15.20 -12.24 -7.06
C GLU A 6 -15.68 -13.55 -7.69
N HIS A 7 -14.75 -14.43 -8.08
CA HIS A 7 -15.05 -15.66 -8.83
C HIS A 7 -14.95 -16.91 -7.95
N GLU A 8 -14.10 -16.90 -6.91
CA GLU A 8 -13.78 -18.06 -6.09
C GLU A 8 -13.79 -17.72 -4.58
N PRO A 9 -14.18 -18.66 -3.70
CA PRO A 9 -14.05 -18.48 -2.27
C PRO A 9 -12.58 -18.28 -1.85
N VAL A 10 -12.26 -17.10 -1.33
CA VAL A 10 -10.94 -16.78 -0.79
C VAL A 10 -11.01 -16.67 0.73
N ASN A 11 -9.96 -17.14 1.43
CA ASN A 11 -9.87 -17.01 2.89
C ASN A 11 -9.95 -15.51 3.30
N PRO A 12 -10.96 -15.11 4.09
CA PRO A 12 -11.13 -13.71 4.51
C PRO A 12 -9.95 -13.15 5.30
N ALA A 13 -9.19 -14.00 5.99
CA ALA A 13 -7.99 -13.59 6.70
C ALA A 13 -6.88 -13.13 5.76
N ALA A 14 -6.73 -13.76 4.59
CA ALA A 14 -5.73 -13.37 3.58
C ALA A 14 -6.04 -11.99 2.99
N ILE A 15 -7.31 -11.70 2.74
CA ILE A 15 -7.77 -10.38 2.28
C ILE A 15 -7.47 -9.31 3.34
N ARG A 16 -7.79 -9.57 4.62
CA ARG A 16 -7.47 -8.62 5.69
C ARG A 16 -5.96 -8.41 5.84
N TYR A 17 -5.18 -9.47 5.73
CA TYR A 17 -3.73 -9.40 5.88
C TYR A 17 -3.10 -8.54 4.78
N ILE A 18 -3.43 -8.77 3.51
CA ILE A 18 -2.83 -8.01 2.41
C ILE A 18 -3.20 -6.52 2.46
N ASN A 19 -4.42 -6.19 2.91
CA ASN A 19 -4.87 -4.82 3.14
C ASN A 19 -4.15 -4.12 4.31
N ARG A 20 -3.63 -4.84 5.29
CA ARG A 20 -2.79 -4.27 6.37
C ARG A 20 -1.32 -4.24 5.99
N LEU A 21 -0.88 -5.21 5.19
CA LEU A 21 0.47 -5.23 4.67
C LEU A 21 0.75 -3.99 3.81
N SER A 22 -0.23 -3.49 3.04
CA SER A 22 -0.04 -2.25 2.28
C SER A 22 0.30 -1.05 3.17
N ASP A 23 -0.39 -0.88 4.31
CA ASP A 23 -0.10 0.20 5.26
C ASP A 23 1.27 0.01 5.91
N HIS A 24 1.60 -1.25 6.25
CA HIS A 24 2.90 -1.59 6.82
C HIS A 24 4.04 -1.26 5.87
N LEU A 25 3.91 -1.61 4.58
CA LEU A 25 4.89 -1.29 3.55
C LEU A 25 5.02 0.22 3.34
N PHE A 26 3.92 0.97 3.41
CA PHE A 26 3.97 2.44 3.36
C PHE A 26 4.75 3.03 4.54
N VAL A 27 4.50 2.57 5.77
CA VAL A 27 5.24 3.02 6.96
C VAL A 27 6.72 2.66 6.87
N LEU A 28 7.04 1.43 6.45
CA LEU A 28 8.42 0.98 6.25
C LEU A 28 9.14 1.83 5.21
N ALA A 29 8.51 2.10 4.05
CA ALA A 29 9.12 2.93 3.01
C ALA A 29 9.50 4.33 3.53
N ARG A 30 8.63 4.97 4.31
CA ARG A 30 8.94 6.27 4.94
C ARG A 30 10.06 6.16 5.96
N PHE A 31 10.07 5.09 6.75
CA PHE A 31 11.14 4.85 7.72
C PHE A 31 12.52 4.74 7.03
N GLU A 32 12.60 3.96 5.95
CA GLU A 32 13.81 3.80 5.13
C GLU A 32 14.21 5.09 4.40
N ASN A 33 13.25 5.96 4.06
CA ASN A 33 13.48 7.30 3.50
C ASN A 33 13.89 8.34 4.56
N GLU A 34 14.82 7.97 5.44
CA GLU A 34 15.32 8.84 6.53
C GLU A 34 14.19 9.35 7.43
N LYS A 35 13.29 8.44 7.83
CA LYS A 35 12.07 8.77 8.60
C LYS A 35 11.17 9.80 7.87
N GLY A 36 11.16 9.76 6.55
CA GLY A 36 10.33 10.56 5.66
C GLY A 36 10.97 11.89 5.23
N GLN A 37 12.21 12.18 5.62
CA GLN A 37 12.90 13.40 5.19
C GLN A 37 13.19 13.45 3.69
N ARG A 38 13.30 12.27 3.06
CA ARG A 38 13.54 12.13 1.62
C ARG A 38 12.30 11.69 0.84
N ASP A 39 11.11 11.81 1.43
CA ASP A 39 9.86 11.47 0.73
C ASP A 39 9.64 12.40 -0.47
N VAL A 40 9.23 11.83 -1.60
CA VAL A 40 8.82 12.60 -2.78
C VAL A 40 7.45 13.20 -2.52
N LEU A 41 7.41 14.52 -2.35
CA LEU A 41 6.15 15.22 -2.12
C LEU A 41 5.35 15.36 -3.41
N TRP A 42 4.05 15.15 -3.30
CA TRP A 42 3.14 15.42 -4.40
C TRP A 42 3.10 16.92 -4.70
N VAL A 43 3.26 17.27 -5.98
CA VAL A 43 3.16 18.64 -6.47
C VAL A 43 1.88 18.78 -7.30
N PRO A 44 0.97 19.71 -6.94
CA PRO A 44 -0.21 19.98 -7.76
C PRO A 44 0.18 20.36 -9.19
N GLY A 45 -0.37 19.64 -10.19
CA GLY A 45 -0.13 19.94 -11.60
C GLY A 45 1.24 19.51 -12.15
N GLY A 46 1.99 18.67 -11.44
CA GLY A 46 3.33 18.21 -11.86
C GLY A 46 3.36 17.32 -13.11
N ASN A 47 2.22 16.78 -13.53
CA ASN A 47 2.04 16.10 -14.82
C ASN A 47 0.96 16.86 -15.58
N ARG A 48 1.36 17.75 -16.50
CA ARG A 48 0.46 18.45 -17.41
C ARG A 48 0.94 18.27 -18.84
#